data_AF-A0A7J7JWX1-F1
#
_entry.id   AF-A0A7J7JWX1-F1
#
_cell.length_a   1.000
_cell.length_b   1.000
_cell.length_c   1.000
_cell.angle_alpha   90.00
_cell.angle_beta   90.00
_cell.angle_gamma   90.00
#
_symmetry.space_group_name_H-M   'P 1'
#
loop_
_entity.id
_entity.type
_entity.pdbx_description
1 polymer ?
#
loop_
_entity_poly.entity_id
_entity_poly.type
_entity_poly.pdbx_seq_one_letter_code
_entity_poly.pdbx_strand_id
1 'polypeptide(L)'
;MATKDLTFSSKIKILGGHVVQLTSPNHCPPVGTDVTNTLKYFTNTLINILKEAPGIDGERFYGAKYAKSSLRITLFPTLSYSNLYRVVCDLLPVVHLVTTNQQALMETLLHLISCLTPFLTWEELMEFPYHVALMIPTTDPAYYSSIIRILCVYLLPNALGRGVDDNIVAQESVSGILMLILQHCDDPQLHSMAVESLLPLRDHLYRDLFTVMSYGPPNTKMPAATLLFHYWPQLQSLLDRYKHIKPAYVVKPWEVPLCQRLRCINKISRSLASKMCTHPNMCAGECGLPPPAFICIDCFDTFVMRQYDNYFTNIVLPAAAISVSCGNKACTSADKKAVSVCASHECVKHNRFRPVSLCQSCDDSRHPGNCGFVQTSIPNIWTMDHEIRSYVVDAIVNLLREAEPARKSSTIDTALQPIMDHTMERFMVVMDSLNSRYGILLIKELCEPKGNLVTESLGRLMGMLFHWFQCTGSTNRPETTETLENSSMGKTNA
;
A
#
# COMPACT_ATOMS: atom_id res chain seq x y z
N MET A 1 42.67 6.68 5.54
CA MET A 1 41.42 7.24 4.98
C MET A 1 41.50 7.33 3.46
N ALA A 2 42.45 8.07 2.86
CA ALA A 2 42.57 8.22 1.40
C ALA A 2 42.49 6.92 0.56
N THR A 3 43.11 5.82 1.00
CA THR A 3 43.06 4.54 0.26
C THR A 3 41.68 3.87 0.29
N LYS A 4 40.90 4.01 1.37
CA LYS A 4 39.53 3.46 1.48
C LYS A 4 38.57 4.25 0.59
N ASP A 5 38.67 5.57 0.57
CA ASP A 5 37.79 6.44 -0.21
C ASP A 5 38.02 6.27 -1.72
N LEU A 6 39.29 6.12 -2.12
CA LEU A 6 39.67 5.79 -3.51
C LEU A 6 39.13 4.41 -3.92
N THR A 7 39.25 3.40 -3.06
CA THR A 7 38.73 2.04 -3.33
C THR A 7 37.21 2.06 -3.47
N PHE A 8 36.51 2.75 -2.56
CA PHE A 8 35.06 2.89 -2.60
C PHE A 8 34.60 3.58 -3.89
N SER A 9 35.23 4.71 -4.25
CA SER A 9 34.93 5.44 -5.48
C SER A 9 35.24 4.65 -6.75
N SER A 10 36.33 3.87 -6.75
CA SER A 10 36.67 2.96 -7.85
C SER A 10 35.60 1.87 -8.03
N LYS A 11 35.13 1.27 -6.92
CA LYS A 11 34.05 0.28 -6.96
C LYS A 11 32.73 0.86 -7.44
N ILE A 12 32.43 2.14 -7.16
CA ILE A 12 31.23 2.82 -7.69
C ILE A 12 31.34 2.92 -9.21
N LYS A 13 32.51 3.32 -9.74
CA LYS A 13 32.75 3.37 -11.19
C LYS A 13 32.60 2.01 -11.85
N ILE A 14 33.07 0.94 -11.20
CA ILE A 14 32.90 -0.43 -11.69
C ILE A 14 31.41 -0.80 -11.77
N LEU A 15 30.64 -0.53 -10.70
CA LEU A 15 29.20 -0.81 -10.71
C LEU A 15 28.47 0.01 -11.77
N GLY A 16 28.80 1.29 -11.93
CA GLY A 16 28.25 2.13 -13.00
C GLY A 16 28.61 1.61 -14.39
N GLY A 17 29.83 1.09 -14.57
CA GLY A 17 30.25 0.42 -15.80
C GLY A 17 29.38 -0.81 -16.12
N HIS A 18 29.02 -1.61 -15.11
CA HIS A 18 28.08 -2.74 -15.30
C HIS A 18 26.69 -2.27 -15.73
N VAL A 19 26.16 -1.20 -15.14
CA VAL A 19 24.87 -0.62 -15.54
C VAL A 19 24.90 -0.15 -17.00
N VAL A 20 25.97 0.53 -17.42
CA VAL A 20 26.16 0.95 -18.82
C VAL A 20 26.23 -0.25 -19.76
N GLN A 21 26.91 -1.34 -19.37
CA GLN A 21 26.95 -2.57 -20.16
C GLN A 21 25.57 -3.21 -20.30
N LEU A 22 24.75 -3.22 -19.24
CA LEU A 22 23.40 -3.80 -19.26
C LEU A 22 22.42 -3.01 -20.14
N THR A 23 22.62 -1.69 -20.24
CA THR A 23 21.74 -0.79 -21.01
C THR A 23 22.20 -0.60 -22.46
N SER A 24 23.45 -0.95 -22.78
CA SER A 24 24.01 -0.76 -24.12
C SER A 24 23.83 -2.00 -24.99
N PRO A 25 23.23 -1.91 -26.18
CA PRO A 25 22.99 -3.07 -27.05
C PRO A 25 24.28 -3.68 -27.63
N ASN A 26 25.40 -2.95 -27.60
CA ASN A 26 26.67 -3.36 -28.22
C ASN A 26 27.66 -4.00 -27.24
N HIS A 27 27.32 -4.12 -25.96
CA HIS A 27 28.22 -4.68 -24.94
C HIS A 27 27.74 -6.06 -24.49
N CYS A 28 28.68 -6.96 -24.23
CA CYS A 28 28.36 -8.23 -23.59
C CYS A 28 27.84 -7.95 -22.16
N PRO A 29 26.70 -8.53 -21.75
CA PRO A 29 26.19 -8.31 -20.40
C PRO A 29 27.21 -8.82 -19.36
N PRO A 30 27.35 -8.11 -18.23
CA PRO A 30 28.26 -8.53 -17.17
C PRO A 30 27.86 -9.89 -16.59
N VAL A 31 28.85 -10.67 -16.18
CA VAL A 31 28.59 -11.91 -15.44
C VAL A 31 27.97 -11.55 -14.10
N GLY A 32 26.85 -12.17 -13.74
CA GLY A 32 26.11 -11.80 -12.54
C GLY A 32 26.88 -12.03 -11.25
N THR A 33 27.88 -12.92 -11.25
CA THR A 33 28.82 -13.07 -10.13
C THR A 33 29.64 -11.80 -9.90
N ASP A 34 30.04 -11.09 -10.94
CA ASP A 34 30.88 -9.88 -10.83
C ASP A 34 30.08 -8.70 -10.26
N VAL A 35 28.85 -8.54 -10.75
CA VAL A 35 27.90 -7.57 -10.20
C VAL A 35 27.61 -7.91 -8.74
N THR A 36 27.27 -9.16 -8.44
CA THR A 36 27.01 -9.64 -7.07
C THR A 36 28.19 -9.38 -6.14
N ASN A 37 29.41 -9.68 -6.56
CA ASN A 37 30.62 -9.46 -5.75
C ASN A 37 30.87 -7.98 -5.47
N THR A 38 30.58 -7.12 -6.44
CA THR A 38 30.65 -5.66 -6.28
C THR A 38 29.60 -5.17 -5.28
N LEU A 39 28.36 -5.66 -5.35
CA LEU A 39 27.32 -5.34 -4.38
C LEU A 39 27.64 -5.87 -2.97
N LYS A 40 28.23 -7.07 -2.86
CA LYS A 40 28.69 -7.66 -1.58
C LYS A 40 29.77 -6.80 -0.93
N TYR A 41 30.70 -6.25 -1.72
CA TYR A 41 31.70 -5.32 -1.21
C TYR A 41 31.03 -4.11 -0.53
N PHE A 42 30.06 -3.48 -1.18
CA PHE A 42 29.34 -2.34 -0.59
C PHE A 42 28.55 -2.75 0.65
N THR A 43 27.78 -3.84 0.56
CA THR A 43 26.97 -4.35 1.68
C THR A 43 27.85 -4.61 2.91
N ASN A 44 28.96 -5.33 2.77
CA ASN A 44 29.88 -5.62 3.86
C ASN A 44 30.56 -4.36 4.40
N THR A 45 30.95 -3.44 3.52
CA THR A 45 31.58 -2.17 3.93
C THR A 45 30.61 -1.33 4.76
N LEU A 46 29.36 -1.17 4.31
CA LEU A 46 28.34 -0.42 5.03
C LEU A 46 27.99 -1.10 6.35
N ILE A 47 27.77 -2.42 6.37
CA ILE A 47 27.51 -3.18 7.61
C ILE A 47 28.64 -2.99 8.63
N ASN A 48 29.89 -3.03 8.21
CA ASN A 48 31.02 -2.83 9.13
C ASN A 48 31.07 -1.41 9.68
N ILE A 49 30.81 -0.40 8.83
CA ILE A 49 30.69 1.00 9.29
C ILE A 49 29.55 1.12 10.32
N LEU A 50 28.41 0.47 10.08
CA LEU A 50 27.29 0.47 11.03
C LEU A 50 27.64 -0.25 12.33
N LYS A 51 28.41 -1.35 12.32
CA LYS A 51 28.86 -2.02 13.55
C LYS A 51 29.81 -1.16 14.38
N GLU A 52 30.64 -0.35 13.73
CA GLU A 52 31.67 0.48 14.35
C GLU A 52 31.16 1.88 14.73
N ALA A 53 29.96 2.28 14.30
CA ALA A 53 29.41 3.60 14.57
C ALA A 53 29.28 3.81 16.09
N PRO A 54 29.91 4.84 16.68
CA PRO A 54 29.81 5.11 18.11
C PRO A 54 28.36 5.37 18.51
N GLY A 55 28.03 5.02 19.77
CA GLY A 55 26.69 5.06 20.35
C GLY A 55 25.84 6.18 19.76
N ILE A 56 24.89 5.78 18.91
CA ILE A 56 23.83 6.64 18.41
C ILE A 56 22.94 6.90 19.63
N ASP A 57 23.40 7.79 20.50
CA ASP A 57 22.73 8.09 21.76
C ASP A 57 21.56 9.02 21.47
N GLY A 58 20.35 8.44 21.58
CA GLY A 58 19.28 9.10 22.29
C GLY A 58 18.69 10.37 21.68
N GLU A 59 18.29 10.34 20.43
CA GLU A 59 17.02 10.94 19.96
C GLU A 59 16.76 10.48 18.54
N ARG A 60 15.86 9.48 18.39
CA ARG A 60 15.29 8.97 17.13
C ARG A 60 16.17 9.25 15.90
N PHE A 61 17.13 8.37 15.58
CA PHE A 61 17.92 8.44 14.32
C PHE A 61 17.03 8.58 13.07
N TYR A 62 15.77 8.16 13.17
CA TYR A 62 14.70 8.26 12.17
C TYR A 62 13.49 9.10 12.62
N GLY A 63 13.65 9.94 13.64
CA GLY A 63 12.66 10.97 13.96
C GLY A 63 12.80 12.08 12.93
N ALA A 64 11.67 12.58 12.44
CA ALA A 64 11.58 13.70 11.48
C ALA A 64 12.61 14.83 11.69
N LYS A 65 12.87 15.21 12.95
CA LYS A 65 13.82 16.26 13.30
C LYS A 65 15.29 15.85 13.10
N TYR A 66 15.64 14.59 13.33
CA TYR A 66 17.00 14.08 13.19
C TYR A 66 17.31 13.65 11.75
N ALA A 67 16.31 13.20 11.00
CA ALA A 67 16.46 12.82 9.59
C ALA A 67 16.70 14.03 8.66
N LYS A 68 16.18 15.22 9.01
CA LYS A 68 16.54 16.51 8.37
C LYS A 68 17.93 17.02 8.78
N SER A 69 18.53 16.49 9.84
CA SER A 69 19.79 17.01 10.36
C SER A 69 20.97 16.46 9.57
N SER A 70 21.70 17.36 8.88
CA SER A 70 22.98 17.06 8.23
C SER A 70 24.02 16.45 9.18
N LEU A 71 23.81 16.60 10.49
CA LEU A 71 24.65 16.01 11.55
C LEU A 71 24.60 14.48 11.54
N ARG A 72 23.52 13.83 11.06
CA ARG A 72 23.43 12.36 10.98
C ARG A 72 24.53 11.77 10.09
N ILE A 73 24.84 12.43 8.97
CA ILE A 73 25.85 11.98 8.01
C ILE A 73 27.27 12.15 8.58
N THR A 74 27.46 13.12 9.48
CA THR A 74 28.78 13.36 10.13
C THR A 74 29.22 12.24 11.08
N LEU A 75 28.30 11.35 11.48
CA LEU A 75 28.60 10.17 12.30
C LEU A 75 29.30 9.06 11.51
N PHE A 76 29.31 9.17 10.18
CA PHE A 76 29.88 8.18 9.28
C PHE A 76 31.14 8.71 8.58
N PRO A 77 32.03 7.82 8.12
CA PRO A 77 33.14 8.22 7.26
C PRO A 77 32.66 8.99 6.03
N THR A 78 33.43 9.99 5.58
CA THR A 78 33.10 10.81 4.42
C THR A 78 33.33 10.05 3.11
N LEU A 79 32.41 9.12 2.79
CA LEU A 79 32.39 8.36 1.54
C LEU A 79 31.32 8.91 0.59
N SER A 80 31.45 8.56 -0.70
CA SER A 80 30.54 9.00 -1.77
C SER A 80 29.19 8.25 -1.78
N TYR A 81 28.45 8.24 -0.67
CA TYR A 81 27.20 7.50 -0.51
C TYR A 81 26.12 7.92 -1.54
N SER A 82 26.00 9.21 -1.83
CA SER A 82 25.08 9.73 -2.85
C SER A 82 25.37 9.21 -4.27
N ASN A 83 26.66 9.03 -4.60
CA ASN A 83 27.02 8.45 -5.90
C ASN A 83 26.72 6.95 -5.94
N LEU A 84 26.87 6.24 -4.82
CA LEU A 84 26.43 4.86 -4.71
C LEU A 84 24.91 4.76 -4.85
N TYR A 85 24.14 5.64 -4.19
CA TYR A 85 22.68 5.74 -4.31
C TYR A 85 22.24 5.90 -5.76
N ARG A 86 22.80 6.86 -6.50
CA ARG A 86 22.48 7.09 -7.92
C ARG A 86 22.72 5.85 -8.77
N VAL A 87 23.91 5.25 -8.67
CA VAL A 87 24.25 4.05 -9.44
C VAL A 87 23.37 2.85 -9.05
N VAL A 88 22.99 2.73 -7.76
CA VAL A 88 22.02 1.71 -7.33
C VAL A 88 20.67 1.96 -7.97
N CYS A 89 20.15 3.20 -7.95
CA CYS A 89 18.88 3.56 -8.59
C CYS A 89 18.89 3.27 -10.09
N ASP A 90 20.00 3.51 -10.78
CA ASP A 90 20.15 3.18 -12.20
C ASP A 90 20.19 1.66 -12.44
N LEU A 91 20.69 0.87 -11.49
CA LEU A 91 20.71 -0.59 -11.56
C LEU A 91 19.33 -1.23 -11.32
N LEU A 92 18.52 -0.66 -10.43
CA LEU A 92 17.20 -1.18 -10.03
C LEU A 92 16.32 -1.61 -11.24
N PRO A 93 16.03 -0.75 -12.24
CA PRO A 93 15.15 -1.12 -13.34
C PRO A 93 15.74 -2.17 -14.29
N VAL A 94 17.07 -2.32 -14.32
CA VAL A 94 17.78 -3.18 -15.29
C VAL A 94 18.37 -4.44 -14.66
N VAL A 95 18.15 -4.68 -13.37
CA VAL A 95 18.71 -5.85 -12.67
C VAL A 95 18.27 -7.18 -13.28
N HIS A 96 17.07 -7.24 -13.85
CA HIS A 96 16.51 -8.40 -14.53
C HIS A 96 17.31 -8.83 -15.78
N LEU A 97 18.09 -7.92 -16.37
CA LEU A 97 18.94 -8.20 -17.54
C LEU A 97 20.17 -9.06 -17.20
N VAL A 98 20.51 -9.23 -15.91
CA VAL A 98 21.63 -10.06 -15.47
C VAL A 98 21.23 -11.54 -15.48
N THR A 99 21.56 -12.32 -16.49
CA THR A 99 20.99 -13.69 -16.61
C THR A 99 21.56 -14.75 -15.66
N THR A 100 22.68 -14.47 -14.99
CA THR A 100 23.40 -15.45 -14.15
C THR A 100 23.39 -15.05 -12.68
N ASN A 101 23.37 -16.04 -11.77
CA ASN A 101 23.43 -15.82 -10.31
C ASN A 101 22.34 -14.87 -9.75
N GLN A 102 21.16 -14.84 -10.37
CA GLN A 102 20.07 -13.90 -10.05
C GLN A 102 19.63 -13.93 -8.58
N GLN A 103 19.49 -15.11 -7.97
CA GLN A 103 19.07 -15.20 -6.57
C GLN A 103 20.03 -14.47 -5.63
N ALA A 104 21.32 -14.78 -5.70
CA ALA A 104 22.32 -14.15 -4.84
C ALA A 104 22.51 -12.65 -5.17
N LEU A 105 22.32 -12.26 -6.43
CA LEU A 105 22.31 -10.86 -6.85
C LEU A 105 21.18 -10.10 -6.17
N MET A 106 19.94 -10.60 -6.30
CA MET A 106 18.74 -9.97 -5.74
C MET A 106 18.80 -9.90 -4.21
N GLU A 107 19.18 -10.99 -3.53
CA GLU A 107 19.38 -10.99 -2.07
C GLU A 107 20.40 -9.93 -1.64
N THR A 108 21.53 -9.83 -2.34
CA THR A 108 22.57 -8.85 -2.04
C THR A 108 22.10 -7.42 -2.32
N LEU A 109 21.38 -7.19 -3.43
CA LEU A 109 20.84 -5.87 -3.79
C LEU A 109 19.83 -5.38 -2.75
N LEU A 110 18.91 -6.23 -2.32
CA LEU A 110 17.91 -5.90 -1.29
C LEU A 110 18.58 -5.61 0.08
N HIS A 111 19.63 -6.35 0.42
CA HIS A 111 20.45 -6.03 1.59
C HIS A 111 21.17 -4.68 1.43
N LEU A 112 21.72 -4.37 0.26
CA LEU A 112 22.38 -3.09 0.00
C LEU A 112 21.41 -1.91 0.12
N ILE A 113 20.22 -2.01 -0.46
CA ILE A 113 19.15 -1.00 -0.35
C ILE A 113 18.89 -0.66 1.13
N SER A 114 18.74 -1.70 1.94
CA SER A 114 18.48 -1.58 3.37
C SER A 114 19.67 -0.99 4.14
N CYS A 115 20.89 -1.42 3.80
CA CYS A 115 22.15 -0.92 4.37
C CYS A 115 22.42 0.55 4.01
N LEU A 116 21.98 1.01 2.84
CA LEU A 116 22.29 2.34 2.33
C LEU A 116 21.42 3.43 2.98
N THR A 117 20.20 3.09 3.38
CA THR A 117 19.20 4.00 3.97
C THR A 117 19.74 4.90 5.12
N PRO A 118 20.53 4.40 6.09
CA PRO A 118 21.14 5.23 7.14
C PRO A 118 22.14 6.29 6.63
N PHE A 119 22.61 6.19 5.38
CA PHE A 119 23.62 7.07 4.80
C PHE A 119 23.05 8.10 3.82
N LEU A 120 21.78 7.96 3.41
CA LEU A 120 21.13 8.80 2.40
C LEU A 120 20.77 10.18 2.92
N THR A 121 20.97 11.23 2.15
CA THR A 121 20.42 12.56 2.47
C THR A 121 18.89 12.50 2.59
N TRP A 122 18.31 13.54 3.17
CA TRP A 122 16.85 13.62 3.33
C TRP A 122 16.12 13.54 1.98
N GLU A 123 16.60 14.27 0.97
CA GLU A 123 16.04 14.30 -0.38
C GLU A 123 16.07 12.91 -1.02
N GLU A 124 17.23 12.25 -0.98
CA GLU A 124 17.40 10.89 -1.50
C GLU A 124 16.47 9.90 -0.78
N LEU A 125 16.30 10.03 0.54
CA LEU A 125 15.42 9.16 1.32
C LEU A 125 13.94 9.30 0.92
N MET A 126 13.49 10.49 0.51
CA MET A 126 12.10 10.72 0.09
C MET A 126 11.79 10.06 -1.26
N GLU A 127 12.75 10.06 -2.18
CA GLU A 127 12.61 9.49 -3.52
C GLU A 127 12.84 7.98 -3.55
N PHE A 128 13.65 7.46 -2.61
CA PHE A 128 14.11 6.08 -2.64
C PHE A 128 12.99 5.02 -2.63
N PRO A 129 11.89 5.14 -1.85
CA PRO A 129 10.78 4.18 -1.91
C PRO A 129 10.20 4.05 -3.33
N TYR A 130 10.07 5.17 -4.05
CA TYR A 130 9.55 5.16 -5.41
C TYR A 130 10.52 4.46 -6.37
N HIS A 131 11.82 4.75 -6.29
CA HIS A 131 12.83 4.07 -7.10
C HIS A 131 12.86 2.55 -6.87
N VAL A 132 12.70 2.09 -5.61
CA VAL A 132 12.63 0.66 -5.29
C VAL A 132 11.33 0.04 -5.81
N ALA A 133 10.21 0.75 -5.78
CA ALA A 133 8.94 0.27 -6.35
C ALA A 133 9.00 0.09 -7.87
N LEU A 134 9.79 0.91 -8.59
CA LEU A 134 9.99 0.79 -10.04
C LEU A 134 10.65 -0.53 -10.48
N MET A 135 11.21 -1.32 -9.55
CA MET A 135 11.70 -2.67 -9.86
C MET A 135 10.60 -3.71 -10.02
N ILE A 136 9.44 -3.49 -9.38
CA ILE A 136 8.38 -4.51 -9.32
C ILE A 136 7.95 -4.97 -10.72
N PRO A 137 7.72 -4.10 -11.72
CA PRO A 137 7.26 -4.53 -13.05
C PRO A 137 8.25 -5.42 -13.82
N THR A 138 9.55 -5.32 -13.52
CA THR A 138 10.60 -6.00 -14.30
C THR A 138 11.21 -7.19 -13.57
N THR A 139 10.88 -7.40 -12.30
CA THR A 139 11.47 -8.43 -11.45
C THR A 139 10.59 -9.69 -11.41
N ASP A 140 11.21 -10.85 -11.24
CA ASP A 140 10.49 -12.13 -11.04
C ASP A 140 9.57 -12.07 -9.80
N PRO A 141 8.31 -12.54 -9.88
CA PRO A 141 7.37 -12.60 -8.76
C PRO A 141 7.91 -13.26 -7.48
N ALA A 142 8.89 -14.17 -7.59
CA ALA A 142 9.56 -14.79 -6.45
C ALA A 142 10.18 -13.77 -5.46
N TYR A 143 10.50 -12.56 -5.92
CA TYR A 143 11.12 -11.51 -5.09
C TYR A 143 10.14 -10.45 -4.59
N TYR A 144 8.87 -10.46 -5.03
CA TYR A 144 7.88 -9.44 -4.66
C TYR A 144 7.70 -9.31 -3.14
N SER A 145 7.63 -10.44 -2.42
CA SER A 145 7.47 -10.43 -0.97
C SER A 145 8.62 -9.69 -0.27
N SER A 146 9.85 -9.89 -0.72
CA SER A 146 11.03 -9.23 -0.15
C SER A 146 11.09 -7.74 -0.49
N ILE A 147 10.79 -7.37 -1.74
CA ILE A 147 10.76 -5.98 -2.21
C ILE A 147 9.68 -5.19 -1.47
N ILE A 148 8.44 -5.69 -1.49
CA ILE A 148 7.28 -5.02 -0.88
C ILE A 148 7.46 -4.94 0.64
N ARG A 149 8.03 -5.96 1.29
CA ARG A 149 8.32 -5.89 2.73
C ARG A 149 9.34 -4.81 3.07
N ILE A 150 10.43 -4.67 2.31
CA ILE A 150 11.41 -3.60 2.52
C ILE A 150 10.77 -2.22 2.31
N LEU A 151 9.96 -2.07 1.26
CA LEU A 151 9.19 -0.85 1.00
C LEU A 151 8.29 -0.48 2.19
N CYS A 152 7.41 -1.39 2.57
CA CYS A 152 6.33 -1.14 3.54
C CYS A 152 6.81 -1.03 4.98
N VAL A 153 7.81 -1.83 5.35
CA VAL A 153 8.23 -1.98 6.75
C VAL A 153 9.45 -1.13 7.09
N TYR A 154 10.16 -0.60 6.09
CA TYR A 154 11.37 0.18 6.31
C TYR A 154 11.43 1.47 5.52
N LEU A 155 11.39 1.43 4.19
CA LEU A 155 11.62 2.63 3.38
C LEU A 155 10.51 3.67 3.56
N LEU A 156 9.24 3.25 3.44
CA LEU A 156 8.09 4.14 3.63
C LEU A 156 8.00 4.74 5.05
N PRO A 157 8.14 3.97 6.15
CA PRO A 157 8.21 4.54 7.49
C PRO A 157 9.31 5.58 7.68
N ASN A 158 10.47 5.39 7.04
CA ASN A 158 11.58 6.34 7.12
C ASN A 158 11.37 7.58 6.24
N ALA A 159 10.69 7.43 5.10
CA ALA A 159 10.35 8.54 4.22
C ALA A 159 9.15 9.36 4.73
N LEU A 160 8.13 8.71 5.31
CA LEU A 160 6.87 9.33 5.74
C LEU A 160 6.80 9.63 7.25
N GLY A 161 7.85 9.31 8.02
CA GLY A 161 7.84 9.36 9.49
C GLY A 161 7.40 10.70 10.10
N ARG A 162 6.63 10.63 11.20
CA ARG A 162 5.97 11.76 11.91
C ARG A 162 6.88 12.97 12.16
N GLY A 163 6.42 14.15 11.73
CA GLY A 163 6.98 15.46 12.08
C GLY A 163 7.53 16.27 10.91
N VAL A 164 7.22 15.91 9.67
CA VAL A 164 7.62 16.67 8.48
C VAL A 164 6.41 16.94 7.59
N ASP A 165 5.77 18.07 7.83
CA ASP A 165 4.73 18.61 6.95
C ASP A 165 5.26 18.94 5.53
N ASP A 166 6.58 18.83 5.29
CA ASP A 166 7.27 19.17 4.04
C ASP A 166 7.60 17.95 3.13
N ASN A 167 7.13 16.73 3.45
CA ASN A 167 7.50 15.52 2.69
C ASN A 167 6.67 15.30 1.43
N ILE A 168 6.50 16.36 0.64
CA ILE A 168 5.64 16.38 -0.54
C ILE A 168 6.02 15.24 -1.50
N VAL A 169 7.31 15.07 -1.80
CA VAL A 169 7.78 14.03 -2.74
C VAL A 169 7.40 12.63 -2.29
N ALA A 170 7.70 12.27 -1.04
CA ALA A 170 7.36 10.95 -0.52
C ALA A 170 5.84 10.74 -0.45
N GLN A 171 5.09 11.76 -0.03
CA GLN A 171 3.63 11.72 0.06
C GLN A 171 2.95 11.55 -1.30
N GLU A 172 3.38 12.28 -2.32
CA GLU A 172 2.81 12.20 -3.67
C GLU A 172 3.23 10.89 -4.38
N SER A 173 4.34 10.27 -3.98
CA SER A 173 4.76 8.98 -4.52
C SER A 173 3.90 7.79 -4.06
N VAL A 174 3.14 7.92 -2.96
CA VAL A 174 2.37 6.82 -2.35
C VAL A 174 1.38 6.21 -3.34
N SER A 175 0.61 7.04 -4.03
CA SER A 175 -0.35 6.60 -5.05
C SER A 175 0.34 5.79 -6.17
N GLY A 176 1.50 6.24 -6.64
CA GLY A 176 2.29 5.53 -7.66
C GLY A 176 2.85 4.20 -7.17
N ILE A 177 3.35 4.15 -5.93
CA ILE A 177 3.83 2.91 -5.31
C ILE A 177 2.69 1.90 -5.14
N LEU A 178 1.54 2.34 -4.64
CA LEU A 178 0.35 1.48 -4.53
C LEU A 178 -0.10 0.98 -5.90
N MET A 179 -0.09 1.83 -6.93
CA MET A 179 -0.43 1.43 -8.30
C MET A 179 0.50 0.32 -8.81
N LEU A 180 1.81 0.49 -8.66
CA LEU A 180 2.80 -0.52 -9.09
C LEU A 180 2.61 -1.85 -8.36
N ILE A 181 2.36 -1.82 -7.05
CA ILE A 181 2.09 -3.02 -6.25
C ILE A 181 0.81 -3.70 -6.75
N LEU A 182 -0.31 -2.98 -6.80
CA LEU A 182 -1.63 -3.54 -7.13
C LEU A 182 -1.74 -3.99 -8.59
N GLN A 183 -0.91 -3.45 -9.49
CA GLN A 183 -0.92 -3.80 -10.91
C GLN A 183 -0.13 -5.07 -11.21
N HIS A 184 1.02 -5.24 -10.55
CA HIS A 184 2.01 -6.26 -10.92
C HIS A 184 2.07 -7.42 -9.93
N CYS A 185 1.54 -7.25 -8.72
CA CYS A 185 1.45 -8.30 -7.72
C CYS A 185 0.04 -8.90 -7.72
N ASP A 186 -0.06 -10.23 -7.76
CA ASP A 186 -1.34 -10.94 -7.65
C ASP A 186 -1.62 -11.45 -6.23
N ASP A 187 -0.74 -11.17 -5.26
CA ASP A 187 -0.85 -11.67 -3.88
C ASP A 187 -1.63 -10.69 -2.98
N PRO A 188 -2.86 -11.05 -2.52
CA PRO A 188 -3.64 -10.19 -1.66
C PRO A 188 -3.03 -9.93 -0.27
N GLN A 189 -2.11 -10.78 0.19
CA GLN A 189 -1.38 -10.54 1.42
C GLN A 189 -0.45 -9.33 1.29
N LEU A 190 0.26 -9.22 0.16
CA LEU A 190 1.17 -8.11 -0.09
C LEU A 190 0.43 -6.79 -0.31
N HIS A 191 -0.76 -6.85 -0.91
CA HIS A 191 -1.64 -5.68 -1.03
C HIS A 191 -2.12 -5.18 0.34
N SER A 192 -2.50 -6.12 1.21
CA SER A 192 -2.93 -5.78 2.58
C SER A 192 -1.77 -5.22 3.39
N MET A 193 -0.57 -5.79 3.28
CA MET A 193 0.64 -5.25 3.91
C MET A 193 0.93 -3.81 3.47
N ALA A 194 0.81 -3.52 2.17
CA ALA A 194 1.04 -2.19 1.64
C ALA A 194 0.09 -1.16 2.25
N VAL A 195 -1.22 -1.42 2.23
CA VAL A 195 -2.23 -0.50 2.78
C VAL A 195 -2.09 -0.37 4.30
N GLU A 196 -1.94 -1.47 5.03
CA GLU A 196 -1.83 -1.44 6.48
C GLU A 196 -0.58 -0.72 6.98
N SER A 197 0.53 -0.84 6.25
CA SER A 197 1.77 -0.12 6.60
C SER A 197 1.63 1.40 6.51
N LEU A 198 0.70 1.88 5.67
CA LEU A 198 0.44 3.30 5.46
C LEU A 198 -0.61 3.87 6.43
N LEU A 199 -1.46 3.04 7.03
CA LEU A 199 -2.48 3.48 8.01
C LEU A 199 -1.92 4.38 9.13
N PRO A 200 -0.75 4.09 9.75
CA PRO A 200 -0.16 4.95 10.78
C PRO A 200 0.78 6.04 10.24
N LEU A 201 0.96 6.17 8.92
CA LEU A 201 1.94 7.04 8.27
C LEU A 201 1.33 8.12 7.36
N ARG A 202 0.07 7.96 6.95
CA ARG A 202 -0.55 8.79 5.91
C ARG A 202 -1.93 9.28 6.35
N ASP A 203 -2.15 10.60 6.29
CA ASP A 203 -3.49 11.17 6.42
C ASP A 203 -4.27 10.96 5.14
N HIS A 204 -5.59 10.77 5.27
CA HIS A 204 -6.50 10.61 4.14
C HIS A 204 -6.03 9.56 3.12
N LEU A 205 -5.57 8.38 3.58
CA LEU A 205 -5.07 7.31 2.69
C LEU A 205 -6.11 6.88 1.62
N TYR A 206 -7.40 7.16 1.84
CA TYR A 206 -8.43 6.98 0.83
C TYR A 206 -8.15 7.79 -0.44
N ARG A 207 -7.51 8.97 -0.35
CA ARG A 207 -7.09 9.81 -1.49
C ARG A 207 -6.22 8.98 -2.41
N ASP A 208 -5.21 8.31 -1.86
CA ASP A 208 -4.28 7.50 -2.64
C ASP A 208 -4.99 6.32 -3.33
N LEU A 209 -5.93 5.66 -2.66
CA LEU A 209 -6.73 4.58 -3.26
C LEU A 209 -7.67 5.10 -4.36
N PHE A 210 -8.26 6.29 -4.21
CA PHE A 210 -9.04 6.93 -5.27
C PHE A 210 -8.17 7.34 -6.46
N THR A 211 -6.96 7.84 -6.23
CA THR A 211 -6.00 8.13 -7.29
C THR A 211 -5.66 6.87 -8.09
N VAL A 212 -5.44 5.74 -7.43
CA VAL A 212 -5.23 4.45 -8.10
C VAL A 212 -6.45 4.05 -8.94
N MET A 213 -7.68 4.17 -8.41
CA MET A 213 -8.89 3.85 -9.18
C MET A 213 -9.14 4.79 -10.37
N SER A 214 -8.67 6.03 -10.27
CA SER A 214 -8.82 7.08 -11.29
C SER A 214 -7.83 6.95 -12.44
N TYR A 215 -6.55 6.69 -12.13
CA TYR A 215 -5.47 6.75 -13.12
C TYR A 215 -4.76 5.41 -13.33
N GLY A 216 -5.03 4.42 -12.48
CA GLY A 216 -4.45 3.09 -12.60
C GLY A 216 -5.04 2.27 -13.76
N PRO A 217 -4.29 1.30 -14.29
CA PRO A 217 -4.81 0.36 -15.29
C PRO A 217 -6.00 -0.46 -14.77
N PRO A 218 -6.84 -1.03 -15.65
CA PRO A 218 -8.10 -1.69 -15.25
C PRO A 218 -7.96 -2.77 -14.15
N ASN A 219 -6.89 -3.56 -14.18
CA ASN A 219 -6.65 -4.62 -13.21
C ASN A 219 -6.37 -4.11 -11.78
N THR A 220 -6.00 -2.83 -11.61
CA THR A 220 -5.74 -2.22 -10.29
C THR A 220 -7.02 -1.81 -9.55
N LYS A 221 -8.10 -1.54 -10.28
CA LYS A 221 -9.31 -0.92 -9.71
C LYS A 221 -10.03 -1.84 -8.73
N MET A 222 -10.12 -3.13 -9.04
CA MET A 222 -10.80 -4.11 -8.19
C MET A 222 -10.09 -4.31 -6.85
N PRO A 223 -8.75 -4.56 -6.80
CA PRO A 223 -8.02 -4.54 -5.55
C PRO A 223 -8.16 -3.22 -4.78
N ALA A 224 -7.99 -2.07 -5.45
CA ALA A 224 -8.05 -0.76 -4.80
C ALA A 224 -9.43 -0.48 -4.16
N ALA A 225 -10.52 -0.72 -4.91
CA ALA A 225 -11.89 -0.57 -4.40
C ALA A 225 -12.15 -1.52 -3.23
N THR A 226 -11.73 -2.79 -3.34
CA THR A 226 -11.97 -3.78 -2.27
C THR A 226 -11.19 -3.43 -1.00
N LEU A 227 -9.93 -2.99 -1.12
CA LEU A 227 -9.13 -2.52 0.02
C LEU A 227 -9.75 -1.28 0.66
N LEU A 228 -10.23 -0.32 -0.15
CA LEU A 228 -10.92 0.87 0.37
C LEU A 228 -12.14 0.48 1.22
N PHE A 229 -13.00 -0.39 0.71
CA PHE A 229 -14.17 -0.87 1.45
C PHE A 229 -13.78 -1.64 2.71
N HIS A 230 -12.71 -2.45 2.64
CA HIS A 230 -12.23 -3.24 3.76
C HIS A 230 -11.72 -2.39 4.94
N TYR A 231 -11.00 -1.30 4.67
CA TYR A 231 -10.36 -0.51 5.71
C TYR A 231 -11.17 0.71 6.20
N TRP A 232 -12.24 1.10 5.50
CA TRP A 232 -13.15 2.18 5.94
C TRP A 232 -14.47 1.65 6.50
N PRO A 233 -14.71 1.72 7.83
CA PRO A 233 -15.91 1.18 8.48
C PRO A 233 -17.23 1.67 7.89
N GLN A 234 -17.27 2.94 7.46
CA GLN A 234 -18.41 3.54 6.79
C GLN A 234 -18.81 2.74 5.54
N LEU A 235 -17.85 2.44 4.67
CA LEU A 235 -18.05 1.69 3.44
C LEU A 235 -18.27 0.20 3.71
N GLN A 236 -17.53 -0.39 4.65
CA GLN A 236 -17.74 -1.79 5.05
C GLN A 236 -19.16 -2.03 5.57
N SER A 237 -19.69 -1.10 6.38
CA SER A 237 -21.07 -1.19 6.89
C SER A 237 -22.12 -1.14 5.78
N LEU A 238 -21.80 -0.44 4.69
CA LEU A 238 -22.64 -0.43 3.49
C LEU A 238 -22.58 -1.77 2.77
N LEU A 239 -21.37 -2.32 2.56
CA LEU A 239 -21.19 -3.63 1.92
C LEU A 239 -21.88 -4.76 2.69
N ASP A 240 -21.81 -4.75 4.03
CA ASP A 240 -22.46 -5.73 4.91
C ASP A 240 -24.00 -5.73 4.81
N ARG A 241 -24.61 -4.62 4.37
CA ARG A 241 -26.05 -4.56 4.09
C ARG A 241 -26.40 -5.26 2.77
N TYR A 242 -25.45 -5.33 1.85
CA TYR A 242 -25.61 -5.95 0.54
C TYR A 242 -24.82 -7.27 0.44
N LYS A 243 -25.04 -8.20 1.39
CA LYS A 243 -24.29 -9.48 1.52
C LYS A 243 -24.30 -10.38 0.28
N HIS A 244 -25.22 -10.15 -0.64
CA HIS A 244 -25.28 -10.83 -1.94
C HIS A 244 -24.17 -10.37 -2.91
N ILE A 245 -23.50 -9.26 -2.61
CA ILE A 245 -22.29 -8.82 -3.29
C ILE A 245 -21.10 -9.53 -2.65
N LYS A 246 -20.75 -10.70 -3.19
CA LYS A 246 -19.46 -11.32 -2.86
C LYS A 246 -18.36 -10.55 -3.60
N PRO A 247 -17.31 -10.07 -2.90
CA PRO A 247 -16.20 -9.42 -3.57
C PRO A 247 -15.44 -10.47 -4.40
N ALA A 248 -15.09 -10.14 -5.66
CA ALA A 248 -14.26 -11.02 -6.50
C ALA A 248 -12.86 -11.19 -5.89
N TYR A 249 -12.36 -10.09 -5.36
CA TYR A 249 -11.06 -10.00 -4.72
C TYR A 249 -11.24 -10.22 -3.21
N VAL A 250 -10.43 -11.08 -2.61
CA VAL A 250 -10.50 -11.38 -1.18
C VAL A 250 -9.25 -10.83 -0.51
N VAL A 251 -9.44 -9.85 0.36
CA VAL A 251 -8.37 -9.31 1.23
C VAL A 251 -7.88 -10.44 2.14
N LYS A 252 -6.55 -10.60 2.23
CA LYS A 252 -5.93 -11.64 3.07
C LYS A 252 -4.94 -11.00 4.03
N PRO A 253 -4.97 -11.37 5.33
CA PRO A 253 -3.97 -10.91 6.27
C PRO A 253 -2.58 -11.42 5.86
N TRP A 254 -1.56 -10.56 5.96
CA TRP A 254 -0.18 -10.91 5.68
C TRP A 254 0.47 -11.69 6.83
N GLU A 255 1.54 -12.43 6.54
CA GLU A 255 2.22 -13.26 7.54
C GLU A 255 3.31 -12.50 8.32
N VAL A 256 3.28 -12.66 9.65
CA VAL A 256 4.29 -12.09 10.54
C VAL A 256 5.64 -12.79 10.34
N PRO A 257 6.74 -12.05 10.15
CA PRO A 257 8.08 -12.65 10.01
C PRO A 257 8.50 -13.47 11.23
N LEU A 258 9.39 -14.43 11.01
CA LEU A 258 10.07 -15.15 12.10
C LEU A 258 11.12 -14.28 12.79
N CYS A 259 11.50 -14.66 14.01
CA CYS A 259 12.64 -14.07 14.69
C CYS A 259 13.93 -14.29 13.88
N GLN A 260 14.65 -13.20 13.61
CA GLN A 260 15.86 -13.16 12.79
C GLN A 260 17.15 -13.10 13.61
N ARG A 261 17.06 -13.13 14.93
CA ARG A 261 18.25 -13.12 15.78
C ARG A 261 19.06 -14.40 15.61
N LEU A 262 20.36 -14.26 15.35
CA LEU A 262 21.25 -15.40 15.06
C LEU A 262 21.26 -16.43 16.19
N ARG A 263 21.23 -15.94 17.44
CA ARG A 263 21.25 -16.73 18.69
C ARG A 263 19.88 -16.72 19.39
N CYS A 264 18.79 -16.89 18.63
CA CYS A 264 17.45 -17.03 19.20
C CYS A 264 17.31 -18.33 19.99
N ILE A 265 16.91 -18.24 21.26
CA ILE A 265 16.63 -19.41 22.12
C ILE A 265 15.49 -20.27 21.56
N ASN A 266 14.58 -19.66 20.82
CA ASN A 266 13.39 -20.29 20.23
C ASN A 266 13.54 -20.53 18.72
N LYS A 267 14.77 -20.76 18.25
CA LYS A 267 15.05 -21.02 16.83
C LYS A 267 14.35 -22.29 16.32
N ILE A 268 14.31 -23.34 17.15
CA ILE A 268 13.69 -24.63 16.80
C ILE A 268 12.17 -24.49 16.68
N SER A 269 11.52 -23.77 17.61
CA SER A 269 10.08 -23.54 17.61
C SER A 269 9.61 -22.50 16.58
N ARG A 270 10.53 -21.90 15.81
CA ARG A 270 10.25 -20.87 14.79
C ARG A 270 9.33 -19.77 15.32
N SER A 271 9.69 -19.16 16.44
CA SER A 271 8.89 -18.08 17.03
C SER A 271 8.70 -16.91 16.08
N LEU A 272 7.45 -16.45 15.98
CA LEU A 272 7.09 -15.22 15.28
C LEU A 272 7.72 -14.01 15.98
N ALA A 273 8.08 -13.01 15.19
CA ALA A 273 8.52 -11.73 15.72
C ALA A 273 7.34 -10.96 16.33
N SER A 274 7.64 -10.21 17.39
CA SER A 274 6.70 -9.30 18.05
C SER A 274 7.19 -7.86 17.99
N LYS A 275 8.50 -7.67 17.78
CA LYS A 275 9.15 -6.39 17.69
C LYS A 275 9.93 -6.26 16.39
N MET A 276 9.98 -5.03 15.89
CA MET A 276 10.84 -4.60 14.81
C MET A 276 11.86 -3.62 15.35
N CYS A 277 13.14 -3.83 15.03
CA CYS A 277 14.21 -2.90 15.34
C CYS A 277 14.75 -2.24 14.07
N THR A 278 14.92 -0.93 14.14
CA THR A 278 15.53 -0.13 13.06
C THR A 278 16.94 0.34 13.39
N HIS A 279 17.47 0.04 14.59
CA HIS A 279 18.84 0.43 14.98
C HIS A 279 19.90 -0.30 14.14
N PRO A 280 20.69 0.41 13.31
CA PRO A 280 21.65 -0.21 12.40
C PRO A 280 22.66 -1.14 13.08
N ASN A 281 23.27 -0.70 14.18
CA ASN A 281 24.31 -1.48 14.86
C ASN A 281 23.74 -2.75 15.50
N MET A 282 22.49 -2.71 15.98
CA MET A 282 21.85 -3.85 16.64
C MET A 282 21.52 -4.91 15.59
N CYS A 283 20.87 -4.50 14.50
CA CYS A 283 20.54 -5.39 13.38
C CYS A 283 21.82 -6.04 12.81
N ALA A 284 22.86 -5.24 12.58
CA ALA A 284 24.12 -5.72 12.04
C ALA A 284 24.89 -6.64 13.01
N GLY A 285 24.87 -6.34 14.30
CA GLY A 285 25.60 -7.10 15.33
C GLY A 285 24.92 -8.39 15.75
N GLU A 286 23.62 -8.34 16.08
CA GLU A 286 22.87 -9.47 16.66
C GLU A 286 22.18 -10.36 15.62
N CYS A 287 21.83 -9.78 14.46
CA CYS A 287 21.13 -10.50 13.40
C CYS A 287 22.03 -10.76 12.18
N GLY A 288 23.12 -9.99 12.02
CA GLY A 288 23.94 -10.05 10.80
C GLY A 288 23.19 -9.53 9.57
N LEU A 289 22.16 -8.71 9.77
CA LEU A 289 21.27 -8.20 8.73
C LEU A 289 21.21 -6.66 8.78
N PRO A 290 20.94 -5.99 7.64
CA PRO A 290 20.56 -4.58 7.70
C PRO A 290 19.23 -4.38 8.42
N PRO A 291 18.93 -3.15 8.87
CA PRO A 291 17.59 -2.81 9.34
C PRO A 291 16.53 -2.93 8.21
N PRO A 292 15.28 -3.29 8.55
CA PRO A 292 14.79 -3.59 9.87
C PRO A 292 15.04 -5.06 10.24
N ALA A 293 15.31 -5.34 11.51
CA ALA A 293 15.39 -6.71 12.01
C ALA A 293 14.16 -7.07 12.85
N PHE A 294 13.65 -8.29 12.67
CA PHE A 294 12.47 -8.80 13.36
C PHE A 294 12.84 -9.73 14.52
N ILE A 295 12.34 -9.44 15.72
CA ILE A 295 12.76 -10.10 16.97
C ILE A 295 11.52 -10.60 17.74
N CYS A 296 11.56 -11.84 18.25
CA CYS A 296 10.50 -12.37 19.12
C CYS A 296 10.55 -11.76 20.53
N ILE A 297 9.46 -11.92 21.28
CA ILE A 297 9.33 -11.31 22.61
C ILE A 297 10.40 -11.84 23.57
N ASP A 298 10.70 -13.14 23.52
CA ASP A 298 11.70 -13.74 24.43
C ASP A 298 13.12 -13.22 24.16
N CYS A 299 13.47 -13.01 22.89
CA CYS A 299 14.75 -12.42 22.53
C CYS A 299 14.84 -10.95 22.94
N PHE A 300 13.74 -10.22 22.83
CA PHE A 300 13.64 -8.84 23.28
C PHE A 300 13.82 -8.75 24.81
N ASP A 301 13.08 -9.53 25.57
CA ASP A 301 13.12 -9.49 27.04
C ASP A 301 14.45 -9.98 27.62
N THR A 302 15.07 -11.00 27.00
CA THR A 302 16.29 -11.62 27.55
C THR A 302 17.56 -10.82 27.24
N PHE A 303 17.62 -10.11 26.09
CA PHE A 303 18.89 -9.55 25.60
C PHE A 303 18.86 -8.05 25.25
N VAL A 304 17.69 -7.47 24.99
CA VAL A 304 17.58 -6.09 24.47
C VAL A 304 17.35 -5.05 25.57
N MET A 305 17.07 -5.51 26.79
CA MET A 305 16.66 -4.66 27.90
C MET A 305 17.82 -3.85 28.49
N ARG A 306 18.11 -2.69 27.88
CA ARG A 306 18.44 -1.38 28.51
C ARG A 306 19.10 -0.40 27.53
N GLN A 307 19.88 -0.87 26.56
CA GLN A 307 20.63 0.02 25.65
C GLN A 307 19.82 0.44 24.41
N TYR A 308 18.92 -0.41 23.90
CA TYR A 308 18.27 -0.20 22.60
C TYR A 308 16.74 -0.05 22.64
N ASP A 309 16.12 0.00 23.82
CA ASP A 309 14.65 -0.05 23.97
C ASP A 309 13.90 0.97 23.09
N ASN A 310 14.45 2.18 22.98
CA ASN A 310 13.90 3.26 22.15
C ASN A 310 13.89 2.99 20.64
N TYR A 311 14.57 1.95 20.16
CA TYR A 311 14.66 1.57 18.74
C TYR A 311 13.77 0.39 18.36
N PHE A 312 13.07 -0.19 19.33
CA PHE A 312 12.14 -1.28 19.09
C PHE A 312 10.71 -0.75 19.00
N THR A 313 10.07 -1.09 17.90
CA THR A 313 8.64 -0.82 17.70
C THR A 313 7.87 -2.14 17.76
N ASN A 314 6.66 -2.10 18.31
CA ASN A 314 5.78 -3.26 18.24
C ASN A 314 5.34 -3.45 16.79
N ILE A 315 5.36 -4.69 16.31
CA ILE A 315 4.79 -5.02 15.00
C ILE A 315 3.27 -4.85 15.12
N VAL A 316 2.70 -3.96 14.29
CA VAL A 316 1.25 -3.91 14.10
C VAL A 316 0.87 -5.18 13.35
N LEU A 317 0.02 -6.00 13.95
CA LEU A 317 -0.42 -7.27 13.41
C LEU A 317 -1.48 -7.06 12.32
N PRO A 318 -1.51 -7.94 11.31
CA PRO A 318 -2.45 -7.86 10.19
C PRO A 318 -3.90 -7.78 10.64
N ALA A 319 -4.76 -7.01 9.98
CA ALA A 319 -6.19 -7.00 10.25
C ALA A 319 -6.90 -7.96 9.29
N ALA A 320 -7.48 -9.05 9.81
CA ALA A 320 -8.30 -9.94 8.98
C ALA A 320 -9.63 -9.28 8.55
N ALA A 321 -10.13 -8.36 9.38
CA ALA A 321 -11.27 -7.50 9.10
C ALA A 321 -11.24 -6.28 10.03
N ILE A 322 -11.67 -5.13 9.52
CA ILE A 322 -11.93 -3.94 10.33
C ILE A 322 -13.36 -4.00 10.86
N SER A 323 -13.55 -3.65 12.14
CA SER A 323 -14.87 -3.65 12.77
C SER A 323 -15.68 -2.42 12.32
N VAL A 324 -16.96 -2.63 11.98
CA VAL A 324 -17.94 -1.56 11.74
C VAL A 324 -18.48 -0.93 13.04
N SER A 325 -18.12 -1.52 14.18
CA SER A 325 -18.44 -1.03 15.53
C SER A 325 -17.18 -0.68 16.31
N CYS A 326 -17.32 0.14 17.35
CA CYS A 326 -16.21 0.58 18.19
C CYS A 326 -15.51 -0.61 18.86
N GLY A 327 -14.22 -0.77 18.55
CA GLY A 327 -13.35 -1.80 19.13
C GLY A 327 -12.82 -1.47 20.52
N ASN A 328 -13.10 -0.27 21.05
CA ASN A 328 -12.73 0.07 22.42
C ASN A 328 -13.61 -0.71 23.41
N LYS A 329 -13.02 -1.68 24.12
CA LYS A 329 -13.72 -2.52 25.10
C LYS A 329 -14.34 -1.72 26.26
N ALA A 330 -13.79 -0.55 26.57
CA ALA A 330 -14.29 0.35 27.61
C ALA A 330 -15.28 1.41 27.07
N CYS A 331 -15.77 1.26 25.83
CA CYS A 331 -16.69 2.23 25.22
C CYS A 331 -18.05 2.24 25.93
N THR A 332 -18.41 3.41 26.46
CA THR A 332 -19.71 3.71 27.11
C THR A 332 -20.67 4.48 26.21
N SER A 333 -20.27 4.80 24.97
CA SER A 333 -21.12 5.52 24.02
C SER A 333 -22.38 4.75 23.67
N ALA A 334 -23.50 5.47 23.58
CA ALA A 334 -24.77 4.92 23.08
C ALA A 334 -24.66 4.57 21.59
N ASP A 335 -24.04 5.45 20.79
CA ASP A 335 -23.69 5.15 19.40
C ASP A 335 -22.29 4.51 19.33
N LYS A 336 -22.26 3.24 18.96
CA LYS A 336 -21.03 2.46 18.81
C LYS A 336 -20.62 2.29 17.36
N LYS A 337 -21.26 2.97 16.40
CA LYS A 337 -20.83 2.94 14.99
C LYS A 337 -19.41 3.46 14.88
N ALA A 338 -18.54 2.71 14.20
CA ALA A 338 -17.18 3.16 13.96
C ALA A 338 -17.16 4.27 12.88
N VAL A 339 -16.43 5.34 13.17
CA VAL A 339 -16.23 6.51 12.30
C VAL A 339 -14.75 6.72 11.96
N SER A 340 -13.85 6.08 12.71
CA SER A 340 -12.41 6.15 12.44
C SER A 340 -11.72 4.80 12.63
N VAL A 341 -10.56 4.65 12.00
CA VAL A 341 -9.60 3.54 12.20
C VAL A 341 -8.25 4.12 12.55
N CYS A 342 -7.69 3.66 13.66
CA CYS A 342 -6.38 4.11 14.14
C CYS A 342 -5.40 2.93 14.24
N ALA A 343 -4.23 3.10 13.61
CA ALA A 343 -3.11 2.15 13.68
C ALA A 343 -1.93 2.71 14.49
N SER A 344 -2.13 3.79 15.26
CA SER A 344 -1.09 4.36 16.11
C SER A 344 -0.64 3.40 17.21
N HIS A 345 0.63 3.49 17.62
CA HIS A 345 1.22 2.62 18.64
C HIS A 345 0.41 2.61 19.95
N GLU A 346 -0.13 3.75 20.38
CA GLU A 346 -0.96 3.84 21.58
C GLU A 346 -2.32 3.16 21.41
N CYS A 347 -2.94 3.28 20.24
CA CYS A 347 -4.24 2.67 19.99
C CYS A 347 -4.13 1.16 19.81
N VAL A 348 -3.17 0.67 19.03
CA VAL A 348 -3.02 -0.77 18.74
C VAL A 348 -2.63 -1.57 19.98
N LYS A 349 -1.87 -1.00 20.94
CA LYS A 349 -1.58 -1.64 22.23
C LYS A 349 -2.85 -2.11 22.95
N HIS A 350 -3.91 -1.31 22.90
CA HIS A 350 -5.19 -1.62 23.55
C HIS A 350 -6.05 -2.61 22.75
N ASN A 351 -5.65 -2.92 21.50
CA ASN A 351 -6.37 -3.81 20.60
C ASN A 351 -5.51 -4.99 20.11
N ARG A 352 -4.72 -5.58 21.02
CA ARG A 352 -3.87 -6.75 20.73
C ARG A 352 -2.96 -6.53 19.51
N PHE A 353 -2.39 -5.33 19.41
CA PHE A 353 -1.52 -4.88 18.33
C PHE A 353 -2.16 -4.86 16.93
N ARG A 354 -3.49 -4.81 16.81
CA ARG A 354 -4.19 -4.65 15.52
C ARG A 354 -4.80 -3.25 15.39
N PRO A 355 -4.96 -2.71 14.18
CA PRO A 355 -5.71 -1.48 13.95
C PRO A 355 -7.08 -1.51 14.64
N VAL A 356 -7.49 -0.39 15.24
CA VAL A 356 -8.72 -0.31 16.03
C VAL A 356 -9.70 0.67 15.41
N SER A 357 -10.95 0.23 15.24
CA SER A 357 -12.05 1.10 14.85
C SER A 357 -12.62 1.82 16.07
N LEU A 358 -12.89 3.12 15.99
CA LEU A 358 -13.42 3.92 17.09
C LEU A 358 -14.74 4.60 16.68
N CYS A 359 -15.70 4.69 17.61
CA CYS A 359 -16.83 5.60 17.45
C CYS A 359 -16.41 7.03 17.79
N GLN A 360 -17.23 8.01 17.42
CA GLN A 360 -16.91 9.44 17.57
C GLN A 360 -16.42 9.80 18.98
N SER A 361 -17.17 9.42 20.02
CA SER A 361 -16.79 9.73 21.41
C SER A 361 -15.45 9.12 21.83
N CYS A 362 -15.13 7.90 21.38
CA CYS A 362 -13.85 7.27 21.68
C CYS A 362 -12.70 7.85 20.86
N ASP A 363 -12.99 8.30 19.64
CA ASP A 363 -12.03 8.98 18.78
C ASP A 363 -11.66 10.35 19.36
N ASP A 364 -12.65 11.19 19.68
CA ASP A 364 -12.47 12.51 20.31
C ASP A 364 -11.67 12.41 21.62
N SER A 365 -11.97 11.38 22.43
CA SER A 365 -11.28 11.14 23.70
C SER A 365 -9.84 10.69 23.53
N ARG A 366 -9.51 9.93 22.48
CA ARG A 366 -8.16 9.38 22.26
C ARG A 366 -7.30 10.28 21.38
N HIS A 367 -7.92 11.11 20.55
CA HIS A 367 -7.28 11.95 19.56
C HIS A 367 -7.74 13.41 19.66
N PRO A 368 -7.57 14.08 20.83
CA PRO A 368 -7.97 15.46 20.98
C PRO A 368 -7.20 16.35 19.99
N GLY A 369 -7.94 17.09 19.16
CA GLY A 369 -7.34 18.01 18.17
C GLY A 369 -6.70 17.33 16.96
N ASN A 370 -7.20 16.16 16.52
CA ASN A 370 -6.67 15.39 15.38
C ASN A 370 -5.18 15.08 15.52
N CYS A 371 -4.76 14.60 16.68
CA CYS A 371 -3.36 14.28 16.92
C CYS A 371 -2.93 12.97 16.21
N GLY A 372 -2.41 13.12 14.99
CA GLY A 372 -1.74 12.08 14.20
C GLY A 372 -2.60 11.38 13.16
N PHE A 373 -1.96 10.50 12.39
CA PHE A 373 -2.55 9.77 11.26
C PHE A 373 -3.67 8.80 11.72
N VAL A 374 -4.91 9.26 11.62
CA VAL A 374 -6.14 8.52 11.90
C VAL A 374 -7.01 8.53 10.64
N GLN A 375 -7.49 7.37 10.22
CA GLN A 375 -8.36 7.28 9.05
C GLN A 375 -9.79 7.55 9.46
N THR A 376 -10.29 8.75 9.19
CA THR A 376 -11.69 9.13 9.44
C THR A 376 -12.61 8.71 8.31
N SER A 377 -13.92 8.81 8.54
CA SER A 377 -14.95 8.72 7.50
C SER A 377 -14.64 9.60 6.31
N ILE A 378 -14.95 9.10 5.12
CA ILE A 378 -14.73 9.83 3.86
C ILE A 378 -15.80 10.94 3.80
N PRO A 379 -15.42 12.21 3.62
CA PRO A 379 -16.38 13.29 3.54
C PRO A 379 -17.35 13.14 2.38
N ASN A 380 -18.42 13.92 2.40
CA ASN A 380 -19.30 14.03 1.25
C ASN A 380 -18.58 14.79 0.12
N ILE A 381 -18.74 14.35 -1.14
CA ILE A 381 -18.00 14.92 -2.28
C ILE A 381 -18.23 16.43 -2.46
N TRP A 382 -19.37 16.96 -2.03
CA TRP A 382 -19.72 18.37 -2.17
C TRP A 382 -18.98 19.26 -1.16
N THR A 383 -18.44 18.66 -0.10
CA THR A 383 -17.68 19.34 0.96
C THR A 383 -16.16 19.23 0.80
N MET A 384 -15.69 18.38 -0.11
CA MET A 384 -14.28 18.20 -0.40
C MET A 384 -13.70 19.39 -1.19
N ASP A 385 -12.39 19.57 -1.06
CA ASP A 385 -11.62 20.42 -1.97
C ASP A 385 -11.68 19.90 -3.41
N HIS A 386 -11.33 20.76 -4.36
CA HIS A 386 -11.46 20.47 -5.78
C HIS A 386 -10.63 19.26 -6.22
N GLU A 387 -9.42 19.10 -5.69
CA GLU A 387 -8.48 18.06 -6.09
C GLU A 387 -8.98 16.68 -5.65
N ILE A 388 -9.26 16.52 -4.34
CA ILE A 388 -9.78 15.25 -3.82
C ILE A 388 -11.13 14.92 -4.47
N ARG A 389 -12.01 15.90 -4.66
CA ARG A 389 -13.28 15.70 -5.36
C ARG A 389 -13.08 15.17 -6.77
N SER A 390 -12.10 15.67 -7.52
CA SER A 390 -11.80 15.17 -8.87
C SER A 390 -11.43 13.69 -8.84
N TYR A 391 -10.55 13.28 -7.92
CA TYR A 391 -10.14 11.88 -7.78
C TYR A 391 -11.30 10.96 -7.40
N VAL A 392 -12.20 11.39 -6.51
CA VAL A 392 -13.36 10.57 -6.14
C VAL A 392 -14.34 10.45 -7.31
N VAL A 393 -14.62 11.55 -8.03
CA VAL A 393 -15.51 11.53 -9.18
C VAL A 393 -14.94 10.69 -10.32
N ASP A 394 -13.66 10.84 -10.63
CA ASP A 394 -12.95 10.06 -11.66
C ASP A 394 -12.99 8.57 -11.34
N ALA A 395 -12.72 8.19 -10.08
CA ALA A 395 -12.78 6.81 -9.62
C ALA A 395 -14.19 6.22 -9.77
N ILE A 396 -15.23 6.93 -9.31
CA ILE A 396 -16.62 6.49 -9.44
C ILE A 396 -16.97 6.30 -10.93
N VAL A 397 -16.63 7.28 -11.77
CA VAL A 397 -16.90 7.22 -13.22
C VAL A 397 -16.19 6.01 -13.84
N ASN A 398 -14.93 5.77 -13.48
CA ASN A 398 -14.15 4.65 -14.02
C ASN A 398 -14.61 3.29 -13.55
N LEU A 399 -15.12 3.17 -12.32
CA LEU A 399 -15.73 1.94 -11.81
C LEU A 399 -17.05 1.64 -12.54
N LEU A 400 -17.89 2.67 -12.74
CA LEU A 400 -19.17 2.53 -13.45
C LEU A 400 -18.97 2.20 -14.93
N ARG A 401 -17.93 2.74 -15.58
CA ARG A 401 -17.58 2.43 -16.98
C ARG A 401 -17.26 0.96 -17.22
N GLU A 402 -16.84 0.22 -16.19
CA GLU A 402 -16.56 -1.20 -16.32
C GLU A 402 -17.82 -2.08 -16.24
N ALA A 403 -19.01 -1.47 -16.29
CA ALA A 403 -20.24 -2.21 -16.49
C ALA A 403 -20.25 -2.93 -17.83
N GLU A 404 -20.12 -4.26 -17.77
CA GLU A 404 -20.42 -5.13 -18.90
C GLU A 404 -21.92 -5.45 -18.93
N PRO A 405 -22.54 -5.59 -20.12
CA PRO A 405 -23.89 -6.13 -20.24
C PRO A 405 -23.89 -7.56 -19.68
N ALA A 406 -24.84 -7.88 -18.80
CA ALA A 406 -24.91 -9.20 -18.19
C ALA A 406 -24.98 -10.27 -19.29
N ARG A 407 -24.04 -11.21 -19.32
CA ARG A 407 -24.12 -12.33 -20.28
C ARG A 407 -25.34 -13.14 -19.87
N LYS A 408 -26.28 -13.37 -20.80
CA LYS A 408 -27.41 -14.28 -20.58
C LYS A 408 -26.83 -15.66 -20.22
N SER A 409 -26.70 -15.99 -18.93
CA SER A 409 -26.52 -17.39 -18.54
C SER A 409 -27.83 -18.07 -18.88
N SER A 410 -27.82 -18.83 -19.98
CA SER A 410 -28.95 -19.64 -20.41
C SER A 410 -29.17 -20.79 -19.43
N THR A 411 -29.73 -20.48 -18.25
CA THR A 411 -30.37 -21.37 -17.28
C THR A 411 -30.63 -20.56 -16.02
N ILE A 412 -31.89 -20.20 -15.77
CA ILE A 412 -32.62 -20.41 -14.50
C ILE A 412 -34.00 -19.77 -14.66
N ASP A 413 -35.00 -20.61 -14.44
CA ASP A 413 -36.42 -20.39 -14.55
C ASP A 413 -36.98 -19.28 -13.64
N THR A 414 -37.87 -18.49 -14.24
CA THR A 414 -39.21 -18.14 -13.75
C THR A 414 -39.44 -18.04 -12.24
N ALA A 415 -39.41 -16.80 -11.70
CA ALA A 415 -40.30 -16.37 -10.62
C ALA A 415 -40.35 -14.83 -10.52
N LEU A 416 -41.32 -14.22 -11.19
CA LEU A 416 -41.72 -12.83 -10.97
C LEU A 416 -42.45 -12.74 -9.62
N GLN A 417 -41.93 -11.94 -8.68
CA GLN A 417 -42.62 -11.52 -7.45
C GLN A 417 -42.64 -9.98 -7.33
N PRO A 418 -43.70 -9.42 -6.71
CA PRO A 418 -44.21 -8.08 -6.98
C PRO A 418 -43.33 -6.94 -6.46
N ILE A 419 -43.65 -5.76 -6.98
CA ILE A 419 -42.91 -4.51 -6.95
C ILE A 419 -43.23 -3.75 -5.65
N MET A 420 -42.22 -3.57 -4.79
CA MET A 420 -41.89 -2.36 -4.01
C MET A 420 -40.80 -2.70 -2.98
N ASP A 421 -39.87 -1.77 -2.75
CA ASP A 421 -38.71 -1.78 -1.82
C ASP A 421 -37.35 -2.44 -2.17
N HIS A 422 -37.23 -3.30 -3.20
CA HIS A 422 -35.95 -4.03 -3.45
C HIS A 422 -35.21 -3.69 -4.76
N THR A 423 -35.41 -2.49 -5.33
CA THR A 423 -34.85 -2.12 -6.64
C THR A 423 -33.33 -2.24 -6.65
N MET A 424 -32.61 -1.57 -5.76
CA MET A 424 -31.13 -1.58 -5.78
C MET A 424 -30.53 -2.97 -5.52
N GLU A 425 -31.13 -3.78 -4.65
CA GLU A 425 -30.66 -5.14 -4.39
C GLU A 425 -30.81 -6.06 -5.61
N ARG A 426 -31.96 -6.03 -6.30
CA ARG A 426 -32.13 -6.79 -7.56
C ARG A 426 -31.18 -6.30 -8.65
N PHE A 427 -30.99 -4.98 -8.78
CA PHE A 427 -30.03 -4.42 -9.75
C PHE A 427 -28.60 -4.88 -9.48
N MET A 428 -28.18 -5.01 -8.21
CA MET A 428 -26.84 -5.45 -7.86
C MET A 428 -26.59 -6.95 -8.06
N VAL A 429 -27.63 -7.78 -7.96
CA VAL A 429 -27.55 -9.23 -8.21
C VAL A 429 -27.37 -9.56 -9.70
N VAL A 430 -27.90 -8.75 -10.62
CA VAL A 430 -27.91 -8.99 -12.08
C VAL A 430 -26.59 -8.61 -12.78
N MET A 431 -25.66 -7.95 -12.10
CA MET A 431 -24.42 -7.43 -12.73
C MET A 431 -23.25 -8.41 -12.70
N ASP A 432 -22.69 -8.76 -13.86
CA ASP A 432 -21.45 -9.56 -13.94
C ASP A 432 -20.18 -8.75 -13.62
N SER A 433 -20.17 -7.43 -13.86
CA SER A 433 -19.01 -6.59 -13.53
C SER A 433 -19.01 -6.19 -12.05
N LEU A 434 -18.15 -6.81 -11.25
CA LEU A 434 -18.06 -6.54 -9.82
C LEU A 434 -17.55 -5.11 -9.49
N ASN A 435 -16.85 -4.44 -10.41
CA ASN A 435 -16.32 -3.08 -10.20
C ASN A 435 -17.41 -2.00 -10.20
N SER A 436 -18.39 -2.09 -11.10
CA SER A 436 -19.46 -1.10 -11.18
C SER A 436 -20.36 -1.12 -9.94
N ARG A 437 -20.45 -2.26 -9.22
CA ARG A 437 -21.11 -2.37 -7.92
C ARG A 437 -20.51 -1.41 -6.89
N TYR A 438 -19.17 -1.36 -6.79
CA TYR A 438 -18.49 -0.43 -5.90
C TYR A 438 -18.77 1.03 -6.29
N GLY A 439 -18.80 1.35 -7.60
CA GLY A 439 -19.16 2.67 -8.10
C GLY A 439 -20.55 3.14 -7.63
N ILE A 440 -21.56 2.27 -7.68
CA ILE A 440 -22.91 2.58 -7.19
C ILE A 440 -22.94 2.76 -5.67
N LEU A 441 -22.25 1.89 -4.92
CA LEU A 441 -22.17 2.03 -3.46
C LEU A 441 -21.49 3.34 -3.04
N LEU A 442 -20.45 3.76 -3.76
CA LEU A 442 -19.78 5.04 -3.54
C LEU A 442 -20.70 6.24 -3.84
N ILE A 443 -21.49 6.20 -4.92
CA ILE A 443 -22.51 7.22 -5.18
C ILE A 443 -23.48 7.32 -4.00
N LYS A 444 -23.98 6.17 -3.54
CA LYS A 444 -24.96 6.12 -2.45
C LYS A 444 -24.40 6.71 -1.15
N GLU A 445 -23.16 6.38 -0.81
CA GLU A 445 -22.57 6.80 0.47
C GLU A 445 -22.01 8.22 0.44
N LEU A 446 -21.38 8.63 -0.67
CA LEU A 446 -20.57 9.85 -0.72
C LEU A 446 -21.23 11.02 -1.45
N CYS A 447 -22.25 10.76 -2.28
CA CYS A 447 -22.83 11.76 -3.19
C CYS A 447 -24.20 12.29 -2.77
N GLU A 448 -24.62 12.06 -1.51
CA GLU A 448 -25.86 12.64 -0.98
C GLU A 448 -25.85 14.17 -1.18
N PRO A 449 -26.84 14.76 -1.88
CA PRO A 449 -26.81 16.17 -2.25
C PRO A 449 -26.87 17.06 -1.00
N LYS A 450 -25.82 17.87 -0.78
CA LYS A 450 -25.69 18.79 0.35
C LYS A 450 -25.09 20.11 -0.12
N GLY A 451 -25.68 21.23 0.28
CA GLY A 451 -25.15 22.56 0.00
C GLY A 451 -25.08 22.91 -1.49
N ASN A 452 -24.08 23.70 -1.87
CA ASN A 452 -23.86 24.11 -3.26
C ASN A 452 -23.27 22.96 -4.08
N LEU A 453 -24.06 22.43 -5.00
CA LEU A 453 -23.65 21.36 -5.90
C LEU A 453 -22.72 21.92 -7.00
N VAL A 454 -21.59 21.25 -7.19
CA VAL A 454 -20.69 21.57 -8.31
C VAL A 454 -21.24 20.92 -9.57
N THR A 455 -21.77 21.75 -10.48
CA THR A 455 -22.51 21.33 -11.66
C THR A 455 -21.72 20.40 -12.57
N GLU A 456 -20.41 20.64 -12.72
CA GLU A 456 -19.52 19.77 -13.52
C GLU A 456 -19.45 18.35 -12.95
N SER A 457 -19.11 18.21 -11.65
CA SER A 457 -19.05 16.92 -10.98
C SER A 457 -20.38 16.19 -11.02
N LEU A 458 -21.49 16.92 -10.79
CA LEU A 458 -22.84 16.36 -10.89
C LEU A 458 -23.15 15.86 -12.30
N GLY A 459 -22.87 16.65 -13.34
CA GLY A 459 -23.10 16.28 -14.72
C GLY A 459 -22.32 15.03 -15.13
N ARG A 460 -21.06 14.92 -14.70
CA ARG A 460 -20.21 13.73 -14.94
C ARG A 460 -20.77 12.48 -14.27
N LEU A 461 -21.17 12.60 -13.00
CA LEU A 461 -21.76 11.48 -12.24
C LEU A 461 -23.11 11.05 -12.83
N MET A 462 -24.01 12.00 -13.13
CA MET A 462 -25.32 11.71 -13.70
C MET A 462 -25.20 11.10 -15.11
N GLY A 463 -24.35 11.68 -15.96
CA GLY A 463 -24.11 11.16 -17.31
C GLY A 463 -23.60 9.72 -17.29
N MET A 464 -22.64 9.42 -16.39
CA MET A 464 -22.13 8.06 -16.25
C MET A 464 -23.15 7.12 -15.59
N LEU A 465 -23.95 7.59 -14.63
CA LEU A 465 -24.99 6.78 -14.00
C LEU A 465 -26.09 6.40 -15.01
N PHE A 466 -26.49 7.32 -15.89
CA PHE A 466 -27.43 7.01 -16.97
C PHE A 466 -26.85 6.06 -18.00
N HIS A 467 -25.59 6.24 -18.39
CA HIS A 467 -24.89 5.29 -19.26
C HIS A 467 -24.82 3.89 -18.63
N TRP A 468 -24.39 3.81 -17.37
CA TRP A 468 -24.38 2.57 -16.59
C TRP A 468 -25.76 1.92 -16.52
N PHE A 469 -26.83 2.71 -16.30
CA PHE A 469 -28.20 2.21 -16.27
C PHE A 469 -28.66 1.66 -17.63
N GLN A 470 -28.25 2.29 -18.74
CA GLN A 470 -28.52 1.78 -20.08
C GLN A 470 -27.79 0.46 -20.34
N CYS A 471 -26.50 0.37 -19.98
CA CYS A 471 -25.68 -0.83 -20.15
C CYS A 471 -26.21 -2.03 -19.34
N THR A 472 -26.68 -1.78 -18.12
CA THR A 472 -27.18 -2.83 -17.21
C THR A 472 -28.69 -3.10 -17.33
N GLY A 473 -29.46 -2.13 -17.84
CA GLY A 473 -30.92 -2.22 -17.99
C GLY A 473 -31.39 -2.81 -19.33
N SER A 474 -30.56 -2.76 -20.39
CA SER A 474 -30.89 -3.33 -21.71
C SER A 474 -31.05 -4.85 -21.69
N THR A 475 -30.61 -5.53 -20.64
CA THR A 475 -30.75 -6.97 -20.40
C THR A 475 -32.14 -7.40 -19.90
N ASN A 476 -33.02 -6.46 -19.54
CA ASN A 476 -34.38 -6.74 -19.04
C ASN A 476 -35.50 -6.50 -20.06
N ARG A 477 -35.19 -6.15 -21.32
CA ARG A 477 -36.22 -6.12 -22.36
C ARG A 477 -36.39 -7.52 -22.95
N PRO A 478 -37.54 -8.19 -22.77
CA PRO A 478 -37.90 -9.28 -23.66
C PRO A 478 -37.94 -8.71 -25.08
N GLU A 479 -37.31 -9.40 -26.03
CA GLU A 479 -37.46 -9.12 -27.45
C GLU A 479 -38.93 -9.34 -27.82
N THR A 480 -39.74 -8.29 -27.70
CA THR A 480 -41.07 -8.21 -28.30
C THR A 480 -41.13 -6.95 -29.12
N THR A 481 -40.29 -6.88 -30.15
CA THR A 481 -40.43 -5.93 -31.26
C THR A 481 -39.98 -6.58 -32.56
N GLU A 482 -40.49 -7.77 -32.85
CA GLU A 482 -40.59 -8.31 -34.21
C GLU A 482 -41.87 -9.16 -34.26
N THR A 483 -43.03 -8.53 -34.45
CA THR A 483 -44.31 -9.12 -34.94
C THR A 483 -45.48 -8.13 -34.79
N LEU A 484 -45.32 -6.88 -35.22
CA LEU A 484 -46.47 -5.96 -35.40
C LEU A 484 -46.39 -5.17 -36.71
N GLU A 485 -45.82 -5.75 -37.77
CA GLU A 485 -45.92 -5.19 -39.13
C GLU A 485 -46.56 -6.13 -40.17
N ASN A 486 -47.02 -7.33 -39.79
CA ASN A 486 -47.67 -8.27 -40.74
C ASN A 486 -49.13 -8.62 -40.40
N SER A 487 -49.84 -7.77 -39.66
CA SER A 487 -51.29 -7.93 -39.42
C SER A 487 -52.09 -6.67 -39.68
N SER A 488 -51.83 -5.96 -40.78
CA SER A 488 -52.72 -4.90 -41.25
C SER A 488 -52.60 -4.64 -42.76
N MET A 489 -52.84 -5.64 -43.59
CA MET A 489 -53.35 -5.42 -44.96
C MET A 489 -53.94 -6.71 -45.51
N GLY A 490 -55.21 -6.93 -45.16
CA GLY A 490 -56.00 -8.04 -45.65
C GLY A 490 -57.48 -7.83 -45.34
N LYS A 491 -58.18 -7.24 -46.31
CA LYS A 491 -59.64 -7.20 -46.51
C LYS A 491 -60.39 -5.97 -45.95
N THR A 492 -60.69 -5.05 -46.86
CA THR A 492 -62.04 -4.48 -47.00
C THR A 492 -62.44 -4.48 -48.47
N ASN A 493 -63.64 -5.00 -48.69
CA ASN A 493 -64.38 -5.21 -49.93
C ASN A 493 -64.46 -3.99 -50.88
N ALA A 494 -64.33 -4.26 -52.17
CA ALA A 494 -65.34 -3.99 -53.20
C ALA A 494 -65.23 -5.07 -54.28
#